data_AF-A0A6P0KCX4-F1
#
_entry.id   AF-A0A6P0KCX4-F1
#
_cell.length_a   1.000
_cell.length_b   1.000
_cell.length_c   1.000
_cell.angle_alpha   90.00
_cell.angle_beta   90.00
_cell.angle_gamma   90.00
#
_symmetry.space_group_name_H-M   'P 1'
#
loop_
_entity.id
_entity.type
_entity.pdbx_description
1 polymer ?
#
loop_
_entity_poly.entity_id
_entity_poly.type
_entity_poly.pdbx_seq_one_letter_code
_entity_poly.pdbx_strand_id
1 'polypeptide(L)'
;MSKAFKEHNFMVVDLTDKVLVHTPVPKAHHAALRSGFAGYPANPRWNVSKFRAWKSGCQLRTALARGEMVVRQVDSMLVPATEQEEKPNQLETVPQNKRFRFPVWSKRVAASKQLA
;
A
#
# COMPACT_ATOMS: atom_id res chain seq x y z
N MET A 1 -32.73 -17.18 4.85
CA MET A 1 -31.42 -17.86 4.88
C MET A 1 -30.32 -16.81 4.86
N SER A 2 -29.73 -16.49 6.00
CA SER A 2 -28.63 -15.54 6.11
C SER A 2 -27.32 -16.21 5.68
N LYS A 3 -26.73 -15.78 4.56
CA LYS A 3 -25.39 -16.20 4.15
C LYS A 3 -24.40 -15.67 5.20
N ALA A 4 -23.74 -16.56 5.93
CA ALA A 4 -22.62 -16.18 6.77
C ALA A 4 -21.48 -15.68 5.87
N PHE A 5 -21.19 -14.37 5.92
CA PHE A 5 -19.98 -13.81 5.34
C PHE A 5 -18.81 -14.38 6.15
N LYS A 6 -18.05 -15.31 5.55
CA LYS A 6 -16.76 -15.71 6.13
C LYS A 6 -15.89 -14.47 6.11
N GLU A 7 -15.52 -13.96 7.29
CA GLU A 7 -14.54 -12.91 7.41
C GLU A 7 -13.24 -13.40 6.76
N HIS A 8 -12.95 -12.89 5.58
CA HIS A 8 -11.68 -13.12 4.92
C HIS A 8 -10.65 -12.30 5.70
N ASN A 9 -9.86 -12.96 6.54
CA ASN A 9 -8.79 -12.31 7.27
C ASN A 9 -7.70 -11.89 6.28
N PHE A 10 -7.81 -10.66 5.76
CA PHE A 10 -6.86 -10.08 4.84
C PHE A 10 -5.59 -9.72 5.60
N MET A 11 -4.51 -10.44 5.31
CA MET A 11 -3.20 -10.20 5.91
C MET A 11 -2.37 -9.29 5.01
N VAL A 12 -1.55 -8.44 5.63
CA VAL A 12 -0.50 -7.70 4.91
C VAL A 12 0.72 -8.59 4.77
N VAL A 13 1.25 -8.70 3.55
CA VAL A 13 2.39 -9.55 3.22
C VAL A 13 3.43 -8.73 2.48
N ASP A 14 4.67 -8.81 2.96
CA ASP A 14 5.83 -8.32 2.25
C ASP A 14 6.17 -9.26 1.08
N LEU A 15 6.11 -8.73 -0.15
CA LEU A 15 6.41 -9.46 -1.38
C LEU A 15 7.91 -9.38 -1.71
N THR A 16 8.49 -8.19 -1.61
CA THR A 16 9.89 -7.82 -1.90
C THR A 16 10.22 -6.54 -1.14
N ASP A 17 11.51 -6.19 -1.03
CA ASP A 17 11.97 -4.92 -0.46
C ASP A 17 11.11 -3.73 -0.95
N LYS A 18 10.25 -3.22 -0.06
CA LYS A 18 9.34 -2.08 -0.26
C LYS A 18 8.05 -2.34 -1.05
N VAL A 19 7.58 -3.59 -1.18
CA VAL A 19 6.27 -3.91 -1.77
C VAL A 19 5.45 -4.77 -0.81
N LEU A 20 4.42 -4.17 -0.24
CA LEU A 20 3.45 -4.83 0.63
C LEU A 20 2.14 -5.09 -0.13
N VAL A 21 1.43 -6.17 0.18
CA VAL A 21 0.11 -6.45 -0.42
C VAL A 21 -0.88 -6.94 0.61
N HIS A 22 -2.14 -6.49 0.51
CA HIS A 22 -3.27 -7.12 1.21
C HIS A 22 -3.69 -8.38 0.47
N THR A 23 -3.71 -9.52 1.18
CA THR A 23 -4.08 -10.79 0.56
C THR A 23 -4.86 -11.68 1.53
N PRO A 24 -5.85 -12.43 1.03
CA PRO A 24 -6.52 -13.46 1.82
C PRO A 24 -5.68 -14.75 1.93
N VAL A 25 -4.47 -14.78 1.34
CA VAL A 25 -3.60 -15.96 1.39
C VAL A 25 -3.10 -16.19 2.83
N PRO A 26 -3.29 -17.40 3.40
CA PRO A 26 -2.81 -17.71 4.73
C PRO A 26 -1.28 -17.61 4.86
N LYS A 27 -0.81 -17.28 6.07
CA LYS A 27 0.63 -17.13 6.38
C LYS A 27 1.49 -18.32 5.96
N ALA A 28 0.97 -19.54 6.07
CA ALA A 28 1.65 -20.77 5.66
C ALA A 28 1.95 -20.85 4.14
N HIS A 29 1.40 -19.96 3.32
CA HIS A 29 1.53 -19.95 1.86
C HIS A 29 2.20 -18.67 1.34
N HIS A 30 2.60 -17.73 2.21
CA HIS A 30 3.26 -16.49 1.81
C HIS A 30 4.57 -16.72 1.07
N ALA A 31 5.33 -17.76 1.43
CA ALA A 31 6.55 -18.11 0.71
C ALA A 31 6.29 -18.39 -0.78
N ALA A 32 5.22 -19.12 -1.10
CA ALA A 32 4.85 -19.41 -2.49
C ALA A 32 4.38 -18.15 -3.22
N LEU A 33 3.58 -17.29 -2.55
CA LEU A 33 3.15 -16.00 -3.06
C LEU A 33 4.35 -15.12 -3.45
N ARG A 34 5.32 -14.96 -2.53
CA ARG A 34 6.57 -14.22 -2.76
C ARG A 34 7.35 -14.79 -3.93
N SER A 35 7.50 -16.11 -4.00
CA SER A 35 8.23 -16.76 -5.08
C SER A 35 7.61 -16.47 -6.45
N GLY A 36 6.28 -16.46 -6.53
CA GLY A 36 5.57 -16.13 -7.77
C GLY A 36 5.76 -14.67 -8.16
N PHE A 37 5.67 -13.75 -7.20
CA PHE A 37 5.90 -12.33 -7.44
C PHE A 37 7.34 -12.02 -7.89
N ALA A 38 8.34 -12.69 -7.29
CA ALA A 38 9.74 -12.57 -7.66
C ALA A 38 10.08 -13.22 -9.02
N GLY A 39 9.19 -14.06 -9.58
CA GLY A 39 9.39 -14.69 -10.88
C GLY A 39 10.09 -16.05 -10.86
N TYR A 40 10.18 -16.69 -9.70
CA TYR A 40 10.72 -18.04 -9.61
C TYR A 40 9.77 -19.07 -10.25
N PRO A 41 10.30 -20.17 -10.80
CA PRO A 41 9.48 -21.26 -11.32
C PRO A 41 8.64 -21.90 -10.20
N ALA A 42 7.53 -22.54 -10.59
CA ALA A 42 6.70 -23.28 -9.65
C ALA A 42 7.49 -24.44 -9.03
N ASN A 43 7.44 -24.58 -7.70
CA ASN A 43 8.07 -25.70 -7.03
C ASN A 43 7.19 -26.96 -7.18
N PRO A 44 7.69 -28.07 -7.77
CA PRO A 44 6.91 -29.28 -7.99
C PRO A 44 6.45 -29.96 -6.69
N ARG A 45 7.08 -29.64 -5.55
CA ARG A 45 6.70 -30.16 -4.22
C ARG A 45 5.53 -29.40 -3.58
N TRP A 46 5.03 -28.35 -4.20
CA TRP A 46 3.93 -27.58 -3.65
C TRP A 46 2.60 -28.29 -3.84
N ASN A 47 1.79 -28.26 -2.78
CA ASN A 47 0.39 -28.65 -2.88
C ASN A 47 -0.41 -27.59 -3.68
N VAL A 48 -1.66 -27.94 -4.00
CA VAL A 48 -2.56 -27.09 -4.80
C VAL A 48 -2.71 -25.68 -4.19
N SER A 49 -2.81 -25.56 -2.87
CA SER A 49 -2.96 -24.28 -2.19
C SER A 49 -1.74 -23.38 -2.36
N LYS A 50 -0.52 -23.94 -2.20
CA LYS A 50 0.74 -23.20 -2.43
C LYS A 50 0.90 -22.85 -3.90
N PHE A 51 0.55 -23.74 -4.82
CA PHE A 51 0.58 -23.44 -6.26
C PHE A 51 -0.38 -22.31 -6.64
N ARG A 52 -1.59 -22.27 -6.07
CA ARG A 52 -2.52 -21.16 -6.24
C ARG A 52 -1.95 -19.84 -5.72
N ALA A 53 -1.36 -19.86 -4.52
CA ALA A 53 -0.69 -18.68 -3.97
C ALA A 53 0.46 -18.18 -4.87
N TRP A 54 1.29 -19.09 -5.38
CA TRP A 54 2.32 -18.76 -6.36
C TRP A 54 1.74 -18.13 -7.63
N LYS A 55 0.67 -18.72 -8.20
CA LYS A 55 0.01 -18.18 -9.38
C LYS A 55 -0.54 -16.76 -9.13
N SER A 56 -1.11 -16.50 -7.96
CA SER A 56 -1.53 -15.15 -7.56
C SER A 56 -0.34 -14.20 -7.51
N GLY A 57 0.81 -14.61 -6.97
CA GLY A 57 2.04 -13.81 -6.98
C GLY A 57 2.48 -13.44 -8.39
N CYS A 58 2.47 -14.41 -9.33
CA CYS A 58 2.76 -14.17 -10.74
C CYS A 58 1.80 -13.15 -11.36
N GLN A 59 0.50 -13.26 -11.07
CA GLN A 59 -0.51 -12.32 -11.56
C GLN A 59 -0.25 -10.90 -11.04
N LEU A 60 0.10 -10.73 -9.76
CA LEU A 60 0.42 -9.42 -9.19
C LEU A 60 1.64 -8.80 -9.88
N ARG A 61 2.68 -9.60 -10.16
CA ARG A 61 3.87 -9.15 -10.90
C ARG A 61 3.51 -8.69 -12.31
N THR A 62 2.70 -9.47 -13.03
CA THR A 62 2.24 -9.13 -14.38
C THR A 62 1.38 -7.87 -14.37
N ALA A 63 0.47 -7.73 -13.42
CA ALA A 63 -0.39 -6.54 -13.27
C ALA A 63 0.45 -5.29 -12.98
N LEU A 64 1.45 -5.39 -12.11
CA LEU A 64 2.40 -4.31 -11.85
C LEU A 64 3.21 -3.94 -13.11
N ALA A 65 3.70 -4.93 -13.86
CA ALA A 65 4.42 -4.69 -15.11
C ALA A 65 3.56 -4.05 -16.20
N ARG A 66 2.25 -4.31 -16.20
CA ARG A 66 1.27 -3.70 -17.11
C ARG A 66 0.80 -2.31 -16.67
N GLY A 67 1.13 -1.89 -15.45
CA GLY A 67 0.61 -0.65 -14.86
C GLY A 67 -0.84 -0.75 -14.37
N GLU A 68 -1.42 -1.95 -14.29
CA GLU A 68 -2.75 -2.19 -13.69
C GLU A 68 -2.71 -2.02 -12.17
N MET A 69 -1.54 -2.23 -11.55
CA MET A 69 -1.29 -1.98 -10.15
C MET A 69 -0.06 -1.10 -9.94
N VAL A 70 -0.09 -0.29 -8.89
CA VAL A 70 0.94 0.66 -8.54
C VAL A 70 1.31 0.51 -7.07
N VAL A 71 2.59 0.70 -6.75
CA VAL A 71 3.07 0.78 -5.36
C VAL A 71 2.83 2.20 -4.86
N ARG A 72 1.98 2.35 -3.85
CA ARG A 72 1.72 3.61 -3.18
C ARG A 72 2.96 4.03 -2.38
N GLN A 73 3.42 5.26 -2.57
CA GLN A 73 4.68 5.74 -1.98
C GLN A 73 4.61 5.95 -0.46
N VAL A 74 3.42 6.12 0.10
CA VAL A 74 3.21 6.45 1.52
C VAL A 74 3.46 5.24 2.43
N ASP A 75 2.98 4.08 2.01
CA ASP A 75 2.90 2.85 2.82
C ASP A 75 3.52 1.64 2.09
N SER A 76 4.12 1.83 0.91
CA SER A 76 4.66 0.75 0.08
C SER A 76 3.62 -0.30 -0.34
N MET A 77 2.32 0.01 -0.27
CA MET A 77 1.25 -0.93 -0.58
C MET A 77 1.01 -1.02 -2.09
N LEU A 78 0.90 -2.26 -2.58
CA LEU A 78 0.52 -2.59 -3.93
C LEU A 78 -1.00 -2.51 -4.06
N VAL A 79 -1.47 -1.50 -4.80
CA VAL A 79 -2.90 -1.19 -4.96
C VAL A 79 -3.26 -1.11 -6.45
N PRO A 80 -4.53 -1.34 -6.82
CA PRO A 80 -5.01 -1.06 -8.18
C PRO A 80 -4.75 0.39 -8.60
N ALA A 81 -4.39 0.61 -9.86
CA ALA A 81 -4.12 1.95 -10.38
C ALA A 81 -5.35 2.89 -10.28
N THR A 82 -6.56 2.34 -10.39
CA THR A 82 -7.83 3.08 -10.24
C THR A 82 -8.02 3.71 -8.87
N GLU A 83 -7.40 3.16 -7.82
CA GLU A 83 -7.50 3.69 -6.45
C GLU A 83 -6.55 4.88 -6.21
N GLN A 84 -5.70 5.26 -7.17
CA GLN A 84 -4.86 6.45 -7.08
C GLN A 84 -5.54 7.74 -7.58
N GLU A 85 -6.72 7.64 -8.22
CA GLU A 85 -7.44 8.81 -8.75
C GLU A 85 -8.17 9.65 -7.70
N GLU A 86 -8.25 9.21 -6.44
CA GLU A 86 -8.68 10.07 -5.33
C GLU A 86 -7.55 10.98 -4.84
N LYS A 87 -7.00 11.79 -5.75
CA LYS A 87 -6.35 13.05 -5.34
C LYS A 87 -7.44 14.11 -5.23
N PRO A 88 -7.55 14.85 -4.11
CA PRO A 88 -8.44 16.01 -4.06
C PRO A 88 -7.92 17.05 -5.05
N ASN A 89 -8.63 17.23 -6.16
CA ASN A 89 -8.44 18.35 -7.08
C ASN A 89 -8.68 19.66 -6.31
N GLN A 90 -7.61 20.28 -5.82
CA GLN A 90 -7.62 21.70 -5.54
C GLN A 90 -7.37 22.43 -6.87
N LEU A 91 -8.43 23.00 -7.46
CA LEU A 91 -8.44 24.35 -8.06
C LEU A 91 -9.80 24.60 -8.75
N GLU A 92 -10.74 25.21 -8.03
CA GLU A 92 -11.65 26.18 -8.65
C GLU A 92 -11.68 27.45 -7.78
N THR A 93 -11.28 28.54 -8.42
CA THR A 93 -11.21 29.91 -7.92
C THR A 93 -12.55 30.62 -8.11
N VAL A 94 -13.23 31.04 -7.04
CA VAL A 94 -14.18 32.20 -7.04
C VAL A 94 -14.19 32.85 -5.65
N PRO A 95 -14.28 34.20 -5.52
CA PRO A 95 -13.77 34.94 -4.38
C PRO A 95 -14.84 35.32 -3.34
N GLN A 96 -14.33 35.93 -2.26
CA GLN A 96 -14.98 36.83 -1.29
C GLN A 96 -15.43 36.26 0.08
N ASN A 97 -14.59 36.59 1.06
CA ASN A 97 -14.92 37.45 2.20
C ASN A 97 -15.77 36.83 3.33
N LYS A 98 -15.12 36.53 4.46
CA LYS A 98 -15.17 37.35 5.69
C LYS A 98 -14.38 36.67 6.81
N ARG A 99 -13.36 37.41 7.27
CA ARG A 99 -12.86 37.50 8.64
C ARG A 99 -12.83 36.20 9.46
N PHE A 100 -11.65 35.61 9.61
CA PHE A 100 -11.08 35.37 10.93
C PHE A 100 -9.55 35.52 10.83
N ARG A 101 -9.03 36.61 11.43
CA ARG A 101 -7.60 36.78 11.69
C ARG A 101 -7.26 35.93 12.90
N PHE A 102 -6.44 34.91 12.73
CA PHE A 102 -5.68 34.34 13.84
C PHE A 102 -4.24 34.86 13.76
N PRO A 103 -3.74 35.57 14.77
CA PRO A 103 -2.39 36.10 14.74
C PRO A 103 -1.38 34.97 14.78
N VAL A 104 -0.52 34.94 13.76
CA VAL A 104 0.68 34.13 13.68
C VAL A 104 1.59 34.49 14.85
N TRP A 105 1.75 33.58 15.82
CA TRP A 105 2.78 33.76 16.85
C TRP A 105 4.07 33.07 16.42
N SER A 106 4.86 33.80 15.63
CA SER A 106 6.27 33.52 15.43
C SER A 106 7.04 33.95 16.68
N LYS A 107 7.64 33.01 17.42
CA LYS A 107 8.75 33.32 18.31
C LYS A 107 10.03 32.77 17.70
N ARG A 108 10.84 33.68 17.14
CA ARG A 108 12.26 33.43 16.87
C ARG A 108 13.08 33.80 18.12
N VAL A 109 13.94 32.86 18.51
CA VAL A 109 15.35 32.97 18.94
C VAL A 109 15.75 34.07 19.93
N ALA A 110 16.43 33.66 21.02
CA ALA A 110 17.60 34.38 21.53
C ALA A 110 18.58 33.41 22.22
N ALA A 111 19.84 33.49 21.82
CA ALA A 111 20.98 32.82 22.44
C ALA A 111 21.33 33.46 23.80
N SER A 112 21.94 32.69 24.69
CA SER A 112 22.80 33.24 25.74
C SER A 112 23.96 32.30 26.03
N LYS A 113 25.16 32.89 25.99
CA LYS A 113 26.44 32.34 26.43
C LYS A 113 26.46 32.31 27.96
N GLN A 114 27.21 31.38 28.56
CA GLN A 114 28.03 31.71 29.72
C GLN A 114 29.20 30.75 29.87
N LEU A 115 30.40 31.33 29.76
CA LEU A 115 31.67 30.84 30.27
C LEU A 115 31.73 31.16 31.78
N ALA A 116 32.27 30.24 32.55
CA ALA A 116 33.10 30.50 33.72
C ALA A 116 34.06 29.31 33.86
#